data_AF-A0A2S9FKD3-F1
#
_entry.id   AF-A0A2S9FKD3-F1
#
_cell.length_a   1.000
_cell.length_b   1.000
_cell.length_c   1.000
_cell.angle_alpha   90.00
_cell.angle_beta   90.00
_cell.angle_gamma   90.00
#
_symmetry.space_group_name_H-M   'P 1'
#
loop_
_entity.id
_entity.type
_entity.pdbx_description
1 polymer ?
#
loop_
_entity_poly.entity_id
_entity_poly.type
_entity_poly.pdbx_seq_one_letter_code
_entity_poly.pdbx_strand_id
1 'polypeptide(L)'
;DAEARQTIARLVHGYANGGDFFVERLSEGIGTIAAAFWPKPVVVRMSDFKTNEYASLVGGQGFEPSESNPMLGFRGASRYAHPAYAEGFALECRAMRRVRDEMGLTNVVIMLPFVRRVAEADLVLQTMADLGLRRGENGLKVFAMCEIPNNVILIDEFAKRFDGFSIGSNDLTQ
;
A
#
# COMPACT_ATOMS: atom_id res chain seq x y z
N ASP A 1 21.41 7.50 13.13
CA ASP A 1 21.99 6.26 13.66
C ASP A 1 22.99 5.68 12.65
N ALA A 2 24.23 5.45 13.08
CA ALA A 2 25.31 4.92 12.23
C ALA A 2 25.16 3.40 11.99
N GLU A 3 24.64 2.66 12.97
CA GLU A 3 24.44 1.22 12.88
C GLU A 3 23.33 0.88 11.87
N ALA A 4 22.21 1.60 11.94
CA ALA A 4 21.16 1.51 10.92
C ALA A 4 21.68 1.77 9.51
N ARG A 5 22.52 2.81 9.32
CA ARG A 5 23.10 3.13 8.00
C ARG A 5 24.01 2.01 7.49
N GLN A 6 24.83 1.42 8.35
CA GLN A 6 25.69 0.29 7.97
C GLN A 6 24.86 -0.95 7.60
N THR A 7 23.79 -1.22 8.36
CA THR A 7 22.87 -2.32 8.08
C THR A 7 22.17 -2.13 6.74
N ILE A 8 21.64 -0.93 6.48
CA ILE A 8 21.00 -0.58 5.20
C ILE A 8 22.00 -0.74 4.05
N ALA A 9 23.22 -0.22 4.18
CA ALA A 9 24.26 -0.33 3.16
C ALA A 9 24.57 -1.79 2.79
N ARG A 10 24.54 -2.70 3.77
CA ARG A 10 24.70 -4.14 3.55
C ARG A 10 23.49 -4.76 2.84
N LEU A 11 22.26 -4.37 3.22
CA LEU A 11 21.03 -4.92 2.62
C LEU A 11 20.87 -4.53 1.15
N VAL A 12 21.18 -3.26 0.82
CA VAL A 12 21.06 -2.74 -0.56
C VAL A 12 22.28 -3.05 -1.42
N HIS A 13 23.25 -3.82 -0.88
CA HIS A 13 24.43 -4.21 -1.63
C HIS A 13 24.05 -5.02 -2.88
N GLY A 14 24.58 -4.65 -4.04
CA GLY A 14 24.25 -5.26 -5.33
C GLY A 14 23.07 -4.63 -6.08
N TYR A 15 22.39 -3.64 -5.48
CA TYR A 15 21.35 -2.85 -6.14
C TYR A 15 21.89 -1.47 -6.52
N ALA A 16 21.33 -0.87 -7.57
CA ALA A 16 21.76 0.46 -8.00
C ALA A 16 21.44 1.55 -6.97
N ASN A 17 20.33 1.41 -6.24
CA ASN A 17 19.96 2.25 -5.10
C ASN A 17 18.95 1.54 -4.18
N GLY A 18 18.64 2.15 -3.03
CA GLY A 18 17.69 1.58 -2.06
C GLY A 18 16.24 1.50 -2.54
N GLY A 19 15.82 2.40 -3.45
CA GLY A 19 14.50 2.35 -4.06
C GLY A 19 14.34 1.14 -4.97
N ASP A 20 15.38 0.80 -5.73
CA ASP A 20 15.40 -0.41 -6.56
C ASP A 20 15.34 -1.65 -5.68
N PHE A 21 16.19 -1.75 -4.64
CA PHE A 21 16.11 -2.83 -3.65
C PHE A 21 14.69 -3.05 -3.12
N PHE A 22 14.01 -1.97 -2.71
CA PHE A 22 12.64 -2.04 -2.21
C PHE A 22 11.67 -2.57 -3.27
N VAL A 23 11.70 -1.99 -4.47
CA VAL A 23 10.80 -2.35 -5.57
C VAL A 23 11.02 -3.81 -6.00
N GLU A 24 12.27 -4.24 -6.11
CA GLU A 24 12.63 -5.62 -6.48
C GLU A 24 12.11 -6.60 -5.44
N ARG A 25 12.51 -6.45 -4.18
CA ARG A 25 12.15 -7.40 -3.12
C ARG A 25 10.63 -7.47 -2.91
N LEU A 26 9.94 -6.34 -2.94
CA LEU A 26 8.50 -6.31 -2.79
C LEU A 26 7.79 -6.97 -3.97
N SER A 27 8.19 -6.63 -5.21
CA SER A 27 7.58 -7.22 -6.41
C SER A 27 7.83 -8.73 -6.51
N GLU A 28 9.01 -9.23 -6.13
CA GLU A 28 9.32 -10.66 -6.11
C GLU A 28 8.43 -11.42 -5.10
N GLY A 29 8.24 -10.87 -3.90
CA GLY A 29 7.38 -11.48 -2.88
C GLY A 29 5.93 -11.56 -3.32
N ILE A 30 5.39 -10.46 -3.84
CA ILE A 30 4.02 -10.40 -4.36
C ILE A 30 3.87 -11.31 -5.58
N GLY A 31 4.82 -11.24 -6.52
CA GLY A 31 4.83 -12.02 -7.75
C GLY A 31 4.87 -13.52 -7.48
N THR A 32 5.64 -13.97 -6.50
CA THR A 32 5.70 -15.38 -6.07
C THR A 32 4.33 -15.89 -5.66
N ILE A 33 3.60 -15.13 -4.83
CA ILE A 33 2.25 -15.50 -4.37
C ILE A 33 1.27 -15.44 -5.55
N ALA A 34 1.28 -14.36 -6.32
CA ALA A 34 0.37 -14.17 -7.45
C ALA A 34 0.52 -15.25 -8.53
N ALA A 35 1.75 -15.67 -8.84
CA ALA A 35 2.05 -16.74 -9.78
C ALA A 35 1.53 -18.10 -9.29
N ALA A 36 1.65 -18.39 -7.99
CA ALA A 36 1.20 -19.67 -7.41
C ALA A 36 -0.32 -19.89 -7.55
N PHE A 37 -1.10 -18.80 -7.65
CA PHE A 37 -2.56 -18.87 -7.81
C PHE A 37 -3.05 -18.55 -9.22
N TRP A 38 -2.16 -18.31 -10.18
CA TRP A 38 -2.54 -17.93 -11.55
C TRP A 38 -3.50 -18.95 -12.21
N PRO A 39 -4.60 -18.52 -12.87
CA PRO A 39 -5.06 -17.15 -13.11
C PRO A 39 -6.08 -16.64 -12.07
N LYS A 40 -6.23 -17.28 -10.91
CA LYS A 40 -7.19 -16.86 -9.87
C LYS A 40 -6.80 -15.50 -9.29
N PRO A 41 -7.78 -14.63 -8.96
CA PRO A 41 -7.49 -13.32 -8.38
C PRO A 41 -6.72 -13.44 -7.06
N VAL A 42 -5.69 -12.60 -6.90
CA VAL A 42 -4.95 -12.41 -5.65
C VAL A 42 -5.10 -10.97 -5.21
N VAL A 43 -5.79 -10.77 -4.09
CA VAL A 43 -6.03 -9.43 -3.53
C VAL A 43 -4.85 -9.06 -2.63
N VAL A 44 -4.06 -8.10 -3.07
CA VAL A 44 -2.89 -7.59 -2.34
C VAL A 44 -3.30 -6.33 -1.60
N ARG A 45 -3.27 -6.39 -0.27
CA ARG A 45 -3.47 -5.21 0.58
C ARG A 45 -2.20 -4.37 0.57
N MET A 46 -2.33 -3.08 0.24
CA MET A 46 -1.23 -2.13 0.34
C MET A 46 -0.80 -1.95 1.81
N SER A 47 0.38 -1.37 2.02
CA SER A 47 1.00 -1.22 3.34
C SER A 47 0.08 -0.51 4.34
N ASP A 48 -0.30 -1.24 5.40
CA ASP A 48 -1.18 -0.74 6.47
C ASP A 48 -0.43 -0.60 7.80
N PHE A 49 0.88 -0.40 7.73
CA PHE A 49 1.69 -0.22 8.93
C PHE A 49 1.34 1.10 9.62
N LYS A 50 1.27 1.02 10.95
CA LYS A 50 1.17 2.16 11.86
C LYS A 50 2.54 2.82 12.00
N THR A 51 2.55 4.04 12.54
CA THR A 51 3.77 4.79 12.82
C THR A 51 4.75 4.02 13.70
N ASN A 52 4.28 3.33 14.74
CA ASN A 52 5.14 2.51 15.61
C ASN A 52 5.75 1.28 14.91
N GLU A 53 5.04 0.69 13.94
CA GLU A 53 5.54 -0.43 13.13
C GLU A 53 6.61 0.04 12.15
N TYR A 54 6.38 1.14 11.44
CA TYR A 54 7.43 1.77 10.62
C TYR A 54 8.63 2.22 11.46
N ALA A 55 8.42 2.77 12.66
CA ALA A 55 9.48 3.22 13.54
C ALA A 55 10.41 2.07 13.97
N SER A 56 9.87 0.85 14.06
CA SER A 56 10.60 -0.37 14.41
C SER A 56 11.49 -0.93 13.29
N LEU A 57 11.31 -0.47 12.04
CA LEU A 57 12.18 -0.85 10.94
C LEU A 57 13.57 -0.22 11.11
N VAL A 58 14.58 -0.84 10.51
CA VAL A 58 15.95 -0.32 10.53
C VAL A 58 15.98 1.10 9.95
N GLY A 59 16.30 2.08 10.79
CA GLY A 59 16.34 3.50 10.42
C GLY A 59 14.99 4.22 10.44
N GLY A 60 13.89 3.54 10.78
CA GLY A 60 12.53 4.11 10.74
C GLY A 60 12.23 5.12 11.84
N GLN A 61 12.83 4.97 13.03
CA GLN A 61 12.55 5.83 14.20
C GLN A 61 12.70 7.33 13.94
N GLY A 62 13.59 7.74 13.03
CA GLY A 62 13.79 9.15 12.68
C GLY A 62 12.75 9.74 11.73
N PHE A 63 11.89 8.91 11.13
CA PHE A 63 10.89 9.32 10.13
C PHE A 63 9.47 9.27 10.65
N GLU A 64 9.22 8.59 11.77
CA GLU A 64 7.87 8.38 12.31
C GLU A 64 7.61 9.23 13.54
N PRO A 65 6.50 10.00 13.57
CA PRO A 65 6.09 10.70 14.77
C PRO A 65 5.65 9.71 15.85
N SER A 66 5.85 10.08 17.12
CA SER A 66 5.28 9.34 18.24
C SER A 66 3.80 9.72 18.40
N GLU A 67 2.93 8.73 18.31
CA GLU A 67 1.48 8.91 18.47
C GLU A 67 1.00 8.21 19.75
N SER A 68 0.11 8.86 20.50
CA SER A 68 -0.50 8.24 21.69
C SER A 68 -1.39 7.06 21.32
N ASN A 69 -2.00 7.07 20.13
CA ASN A 69 -2.87 6.00 19.63
C ASN A 69 -2.58 5.68 18.15
N PRO A 70 -1.54 4.87 17.86
CA PRO A 70 -1.15 4.54 16.48
C PRO A 70 -2.27 3.84 15.67
N MET A 71 -3.20 3.16 16.34
CA MET A 71 -4.37 2.51 15.71
C MET A 71 -5.23 3.51 14.90
N LEU A 72 -5.37 4.74 15.38
CA LEU A 72 -6.18 5.80 14.77
C LEU A 72 -5.31 6.86 14.05
N GLY A 73 -4.00 6.66 14.10
CA GLY A 73 -2.97 7.61 13.70
C GLY A 73 -2.61 7.57 12.23
N PHE A 74 -1.38 7.94 11.88
CA PHE A 74 -0.92 8.13 10.50
C PHE A 74 -0.68 6.80 9.75
N ARG A 75 -1.75 6.25 9.15
CA ARG A 75 -1.77 4.96 8.41
C ARG A 75 -2.78 4.92 7.24
N GLY A 76 -2.65 3.89 6.41
CA GLY A 76 -3.51 3.61 5.24
C GLY A 76 -3.65 4.77 4.26
N ALA A 77 -4.83 4.95 3.66
CA ALA A 77 -5.04 5.93 2.59
C ALA A 77 -4.55 7.36 2.91
N SER A 78 -4.76 7.82 4.15
CA SER A 78 -4.34 9.14 4.60
C SER A 78 -2.82 9.35 4.56
N ARG A 79 -2.05 8.26 4.67
CA ARG A 79 -0.58 8.26 4.64
C ARG A 79 -0.04 8.31 3.22
N TYR A 80 -0.67 7.62 2.28
CA TYR A 80 -0.15 7.41 0.92
C TYR A 80 0.06 8.69 0.12
N ALA A 81 -0.88 9.63 0.20
CA ALA A 81 -0.80 10.90 -0.52
C ALA A 81 -0.20 12.04 0.33
N HIS A 82 0.19 11.77 1.58
CA HIS A 82 0.73 12.81 2.45
C HIS A 82 2.18 13.15 2.05
N PRO A 83 2.59 14.43 2.03
CA PRO A 83 3.94 14.83 1.62
C PRO A 83 5.08 14.14 2.39
N ALA A 84 4.83 13.77 3.64
CA ALA A 84 5.80 13.05 4.47
C ALA A 84 6.06 11.59 4.03
N TYR A 85 5.23 10.99 3.17
CA TYR A 85 5.34 9.59 2.78
C TYR A 85 5.09 9.32 1.28
N ALA A 86 4.69 10.32 0.49
CA ALA A 86 4.34 10.16 -0.92
C ALA A 86 5.42 9.44 -1.74
N GLU A 87 6.71 9.69 -1.47
CA GLU A 87 7.82 8.99 -2.12
C GLU A 87 7.86 7.49 -1.79
N GLY A 88 7.54 7.11 -0.54
CA GLY A 88 7.44 5.71 -0.13
C GLY A 88 6.28 5.00 -0.82
N PHE A 89 5.12 5.67 -0.93
CA PHE A 89 3.98 5.13 -1.67
C PHE A 89 4.26 5.02 -3.18
N ALA A 90 5.03 5.94 -3.76
CA ALA A 90 5.46 5.85 -5.15
C ALA A 90 6.31 4.60 -5.42
N LEU A 91 7.19 4.21 -4.49
CA LEU A 91 7.94 2.95 -4.58
C LEU A 91 7.02 1.73 -4.51
N GLU A 92 6.03 1.74 -3.61
CA GLU A 92 5.05 0.65 -3.51
C GLU A 92 4.23 0.50 -4.80
N CYS A 93 3.77 1.62 -5.37
CA CYS A 93 3.10 1.64 -6.67
C CYS A 93 4.01 1.13 -7.81
N ARG A 94 5.29 1.51 -7.81
CA ARG A 94 6.27 1.03 -8.80
C ARG A 94 6.45 -0.49 -8.70
N ALA A 95 6.48 -1.05 -7.49
CA ALA A 95 6.52 -2.50 -7.29
C ALA A 95 5.27 -3.21 -7.83
N MET A 96 4.09 -2.67 -7.56
CA MET A 96 2.83 -3.21 -8.09
C MET A 96 2.76 -3.16 -9.62
N ARG A 97 3.26 -2.08 -10.22
CA ARG A 97 3.39 -1.98 -11.69
C ARG A 97 4.34 -3.03 -12.24
N ARG A 98 5.51 -3.21 -11.64
CA ARG A 98 6.44 -4.28 -12.05
C ARG A 98 5.78 -5.66 -12.01
N VAL A 99 5.02 -5.97 -10.96
CA VAL A 99 4.28 -7.24 -10.87
C VAL A 99 3.27 -7.41 -12.02
N ARG A 100 2.50 -6.37 -12.32
CA ARG A 100 1.41 -6.50 -13.30
C ARG A 100 1.86 -6.33 -14.74
N ASP A 101 2.70 -5.34 -15.01
CA ASP A 101 3.06 -4.88 -16.35
C ASP A 101 4.32 -5.60 -16.86
N GLU A 102 5.31 -5.86 -16.00
CA GLU A 102 6.57 -6.52 -16.41
C GLU A 102 6.53 -8.02 -16.18
N MET A 103 6.04 -8.48 -15.02
CA MET A 103 5.91 -9.92 -14.73
C MET A 103 4.63 -10.55 -15.32
N GLY A 104 3.70 -9.72 -15.82
CA GLY A 104 2.47 -10.17 -16.47
C GLY A 104 1.38 -10.71 -15.53
N LEU A 105 1.52 -10.52 -14.22
CA LEU A 105 0.60 -11.07 -13.21
C LEU A 105 -0.62 -10.16 -13.01
N THR A 106 -1.45 -10.07 -14.06
CA THR A 106 -2.65 -9.24 -14.08
C THR A 106 -3.80 -9.75 -13.18
N ASN A 107 -3.67 -10.94 -12.60
CA ASN A 107 -4.57 -11.48 -11.58
C ASN A 107 -4.44 -10.78 -10.22
N VAL A 108 -3.44 -9.90 -10.05
CA VAL A 108 -3.28 -9.06 -8.87
C VAL A 108 -4.31 -7.93 -8.85
N VAL A 109 -5.11 -7.91 -7.78
CA VAL A 109 -6.07 -6.87 -7.41
C VAL A 109 -5.46 -6.07 -6.27
N ILE A 110 -5.47 -4.75 -6.36
CA ILE A 110 -4.97 -3.88 -5.28
C ILE A 110 -6.10 -3.62 -4.29
N MET A 111 -5.81 -3.69 -3.00
CA MET A 111 -6.75 -3.31 -1.95
C MET A 111 -6.18 -2.21 -1.07
N LEU A 112 -6.92 -1.10 -0.95
CA LEU A 112 -6.57 0.05 -0.14
C LEU A 112 -7.15 -0.06 1.27
N PRO A 113 -6.31 -0.07 2.31
CA PRO A 113 -6.74 -0.07 3.70
C PRO A 113 -6.98 1.35 4.23
N PHE A 114 -7.74 1.41 5.33
CA PHE A 114 -7.96 2.56 6.19
C PHE A 114 -8.43 3.83 5.47
N VAL A 115 -9.31 3.67 4.49
CA VAL A 115 -9.88 4.78 3.71
C VAL A 115 -11.00 5.44 4.51
N ARG A 116 -10.70 6.54 5.24
CA ARG A 116 -11.63 7.09 6.23
C ARG A 116 -12.75 7.89 5.58
N ARG A 117 -12.44 8.61 4.51
CA ARG A 117 -13.35 9.55 3.86
C ARG A 117 -13.39 9.35 2.35
N VAL A 118 -14.50 9.75 1.76
CA VAL A 118 -14.70 9.73 0.31
C VAL A 118 -13.64 10.58 -0.40
N ALA A 119 -13.31 11.76 0.12
CA ALA A 119 -12.26 12.61 -0.44
C ALA A 119 -10.86 11.97 -0.35
N GLU A 120 -10.59 11.19 0.71
CA GLU A 120 -9.33 10.44 0.83
C GLU A 120 -9.28 9.31 -0.22
N ALA A 121 -10.41 8.65 -0.49
CA ALA A 121 -10.52 7.67 -1.58
C ALA A 121 -10.21 8.29 -2.95
N ASP A 122 -10.79 9.46 -3.24
CA ASP A 122 -10.53 10.18 -4.50
C ASP A 122 -9.05 10.55 -4.64
N LEU A 123 -8.45 11.07 -3.57
CA LEU A 123 -7.05 11.48 -3.56
C LEU A 123 -6.09 10.30 -3.78
N VAL A 124 -6.28 9.18 -3.06
CA VAL A 124 -5.39 8.02 -3.21
C VAL A 124 -5.55 7.37 -4.60
N LEU A 125 -6.78 7.25 -5.11
CA LEU A 125 -7.02 6.69 -6.44
C LEU A 125 -6.40 7.57 -7.54
N GLN A 126 -6.50 8.89 -7.41
CA GLN A 126 -5.83 9.82 -8.32
C GLN A 126 -4.30 9.68 -8.21
N THR A 127 -3.76 9.63 -6.99
CA THR A 127 -2.32 9.44 -6.76
C THR A 127 -1.80 8.15 -7.39
N MET A 128 -2.54 7.04 -7.23
CA MET A 128 -2.22 5.77 -7.90
C MET A 128 -2.26 5.90 -9.42
N ALA A 129 -3.28 6.57 -9.97
CA ALA A 129 -3.41 6.78 -11.41
C ALA A 129 -2.24 7.60 -11.97
N ASP A 130 -1.80 8.64 -11.27
CA ASP A 130 -0.64 9.47 -11.64
C ASP A 130 0.67 8.69 -11.59
N LEU A 131 0.76 7.68 -10.72
CA LEU A 131 1.88 6.74 -10.62
C LEU A 131 1.79 5.57 -11.62
N GLY A 132 0.73 5.52 -12.45
CA GLY A 132 0.54 4.52 -13.50
C GLY A 132 -0.28 3.29 -13.09
N LEU A 133 -1.06 3.38 -12.01
CA LEU A 133 -2.00 2.35 -11.55
C LEU A 133 -3.44 2.86 -11.61
N ARG A 134 -3.93 3.14 -12.82
CA ARG A 134 -5.30 3.60 -13.02
C ARG A 134 -6.27 2.42 -13.08
N ARG A 135 -7.35 2.50 -12.29
CA ARG A 135 -8.45 1.52 -12.31
C ARG A 135 -8.97 1.32 -13.75
N GLY A 136 -9.12 0.07 -14.17
CA GLY A 136 -9.55 -0.32 -15.51
C GLY A 136 -8.41 -0.43 -16.54
N GLU A 137 -7.29 0.26 -16.36
CA GLU A 137 -6.14 0.12 -17.25
C GLU A 137 -5.39 -1.19 -16.99
N ASN A 138 -5.01 -1.89 -18.06
CA ASN A 138 -4.47 -3.25 -17.98
C ASN A 138 -5.36 -4.20 -17.14
N GLY A 139 -6.69 -3.94 -17.08
CA GLY A 139 -7.63 -4.72 -16.26
C GLY A 139 -7.46 -4.57 -14.74
N LEU A 140 -6.74 -3.54 -14.27
CA LEU A 140 -6.53 -3.31 -12.84
C LEU A 140 -7.87 -3.10 -12.12
N LYS A 141 -8.11 -3.93 -11.11
CA LYS A 141 -9.19 -3.73 -10.13
C LYS A 141 -8.61 -3.19 -8.83
N VAL A 142 -9.36 -2.28 -8.22
CA VAL A 142 -9.01 -1.67 -6.93
C VAL A 142 -10.15 -1.89 -5.94
N PHE A 143 -9.86 -2.57 -4.85
CA PHE A 143 -10.78 -2.80 -3.74
C PHE A 143 -10.51 -1.83 -2.61
N ALA A 144 -11.52 -1.59 -1.77
CA ALA A 144 -11.34 -0.96 -0.48
C ALA A 144 -11.52 -2.00 0.63
N MET A 145 -10.72 -1.89 1.69
CA MET A 145 -11.03 -2.58 2.93
C MET A 145 -12.14 -1.79 3.65
N CYS A 146 -13.28 -2.42 3.89
CA CYS A 146 -14.40 -1.84 4.62
C CYS A 146 -14.20 -2.14 6.10
N GLU A 147 -13.56 -1.21 6.80
CA GLU A 147 -13.04 -1.44 8.15
C GLU A 147 -13.23 -0.26 9.10
N ILE A 148 -13.85 0.82 8.63
CA ILE A 148 -14.19 2.00 9.43
C ILE A 148 -15.72 2.19 9.37
N PRO A 149 -16.40 2.56 10.46
CA PRO A 149 -17.86 2.76 10.46
C PRO A 149 -18.36 3.66 9.32
N ASN A 150 -17.58 4.68 8.96
CA ASN A 150 -17.90 5.58 7.85
C ASN A 150 -17.95 4.87 6.49
N ASN A 151 -17.17 3.79 6.28
CA ASN A 151 -17.28 2.97 5.06
C ASN A 151 -18.64 2.29 4.95
N VAL A 152 -19.19 1.83 6.07
CA VAL A 152 -20.51 1.18 6.13
C VAL A 152 -21.62 2.21 5.93
N ILE A 153 -21.55 3.35 6.62
CA ILE A 153 -22.56 4.41 6.55
C ILE A 153 -22.64 5.02 5.14
N LEU A 154 -21.50 5.21 4.48
CA LEU A 154 -21.40 5.82 3.14
C LEU A 154 -21.08 4.79 2.05
N ILE A 155 -21.49 3.54 2.23
CA ILE A 155 -21.08 2.44 1.34
C ILE A 155 -21.39 2.72 -0.13
N ASP A 156 -22.53 3.35 -0.42
CA ASP A 156 -22.92 3.71 -1.79
C ASP A 156 -21.96 4.74 -2.43
N GLU A 157 -21.42 5.67 -1.63
CA GLU A 157 -20.45 6.64 -2.12
C GLU A 157 -19.07 6.02 -2.33
N PHE A 158 -18.66 5.09 -1.47
CA PHE A 158 -17.43 4.33 -1.67
C PHE A 158 -17.57 3.37 -2.87
N ALA A 159 -18.73 2.74 -3.08
CA ALA A 159 -18.94 1.74 -4.14
C ALA A 159 -18.78 2.31 -5.56
N LYS A 160 -18.99 3.62 -5.75
CA LYS A 160 -18.71 4.31 -7.02
C LYS A 160 -17.21 4.31 -7.38
N ARG A 161 -16.33 4.18 -6.39
CA ARG A 161 -14.88 4.38 -6.48
C ARG A 161 -14.06 3.10 -6.49
N PHE A 162 -14.63 1.99 -6.00
CA PHE A 162 -13.95 0.70 -5.86
C PHE A 162 -14.68 -0.41 -6.61
N ASP A 163 -13.94 -1.42 -7.07
CA ASP A 163 -14.49 -2.59 -7.78
C ASP A 163 -14.99 -3.68 -6.84
N GLY A 164 -14.78 -3.51 -5.54
CA GLY A 164 -15.15 -4.49 -4.52
C GLY A 164 -14.70 -4.05 -3.13
N PHE A 165 -15.19 -4.78 -2.13
CA PHE A 165 -14.87 -4.56 -0.73
C PHE A 165 -14.43 -5.85 -0.06
N SER A 166 -13.47 -5.74 0.86
CA SER A 166 -13.15 -6.78 1.83
C SER A 166 -13.48 -6.26 3.23
N ILE A 167 -14.27 -7.01 4.00
CA ILE A 167 -14.69 -6.55 5.34
C ILE A 167 -13.56 -6.81 6.32
N GLY A 168 -12.97 -5.73 6.83
CA GLY A 168 -11.98 -5.76 7.90
C GLY A 168 -12.68 -5.82 9.25
N SER A 169 -13.21 -6.99 9.62
CA SER A 169 -14.05 -7.13 10.82
C SER A 169 -13.35 -6.75 12.12
N ASN A 170 -12.03 -6.90 12.20
CA ASN A 170 -11.26 -6.61 13.40
C ASN A 170 -11.26 -5.10 13.70
N ASP A 171 -10.77 -4.28 12.77
CA ASP A 171 -10.76 -2.82 12.93
C ASP A 171 -12.19 -2.25 12.95
N LEU A 172 -13.16 -2.87 12.25
CA LEU A 172 -14.56 -2.41 12.29
C LEU A 172 -15.25 -2.64 13.64
N THR A 173 -14.82 -3.65 14.39
CA THR A 173 -15.39 -3.99 15.71
C THR A 173 -14.75 -3.19 16.85
N GLN A 174 -13.49 -2.78 16.67
CA GLN A 174 -12.73 -2.01 17.66
C GLN A 174 -13.30 -0.61 17.88
#